data_AF-A0A1H0FS05-F1
#
_entry.id   AF-A0A1H0FS05-F1
#
_cell.length_a   1.000
_cell.length_b   1.000
_cell.length_c   1.000
_cell.angle_alpha   90.00
_cell.angle_beta   90.00
_cell.angle_gamma   90.00
#
_symmetry.space_group_name_H-M   'P 1'
#
loop_
_entity.id
_entity.type
_entity.pdbx_description
1 polymer ?
#
loop_
_entity_poly.entity_id
_entity_poly.type
_entity_poly.pdbx_seq_one_letter_code
_entity_poly.pdbx_strand_id
1 'polypeptide(L)' 'NKYLELKKRRGGKKAVIAIARKLLTAIWHILSKNEVYSAKLYRKADKPPAARELTMTQAITFLRSKGFLILDEESGEVL' A
#
# COMPACT_ATOMS: atom_id res chain seq x y z
N ASN A 1 7.86 9.53 -14.52
CA ASN A 1 8.95 10.21 -13.77
C ASN A 1 8.73 10.02 -12.27
N LYS A 2 9.63 9.34 -11.54
CA LYS A 2 9.34 8.86 -10.17
C LYS A 2 9.11 9.98 -9.15
N TYR A 3 9.82 11.08 -9.30
CA TYR A 3 9.63 12.27 -8.48
C TYR A 3 8.22 12.84 -8.61
N LEU A 4 7.68 12.95 -9.83
CA LEU A 4 6.34 13.49 -10.07
C LEU A 4 5.25 12.63 -9.43
N GLU A 5 5.35 11.30 -9.54
CA GLU A 5 4.42 10.36 -8.87
C GLU A 5 4.42 10.52 -7.35
N LEU A 6 5.62 10.60 -6.75
CA LEU A 6 5.78 10.74 -5.31
C LEU A 6 5.32 12.12 -4.83
N LYS A 7 5.62 13.18 -5.59
CA LYS A 7 5.18 14.55 -5.31
C LYS A 7 3.66 14.64 -5.29
N LYS A 8 2.97 14.04 -6.27
CA LYS A 8 1.50 13.99 -6.33
C LYS A 8 0.87 13.28 -5.13
N ARG A 9 1.49 12.19 -4.63
CA ARG A 9 0.92 11.36 -3.55
C ARG A 9 1.27 11.84 -2.13
N ARG A 10 2.46 12.40 -1.91
CA ARG A 10 3.01 12.65 -0.57
C ARG A 10 3.52 14.09 -0.37
N GLY A 11 3.52 14.92 -1.40
CA GLY A 11 4.09 16.27 -1.38
C GLY A 11 5.59 16.29 -1.72
N GLY A 12 6.06 17.47 -2.15
CA GLY A 12 7.41 17.66 -2.71
C GLY A 12 8.54 17.29 -1.74
N LYS A 13 8.52 17.82 -0.51
CA LYS A 13 9.54 17.52 0.51
C LYS A 13 9.68 16.02 0.79
N LYS A 14 8.54 15.32 0.93
CA LYS A 14 8.52 13.86 1.15
C LYS A 14 9.01 13.08 -0.07
N ALA A 15 8.79 13.58 -1.28
CA ALA A 15 9.30 12.96 -2.51
C ALA A 15 10.84 13.01 -2.59
N VAL A 16 11.44 14.17 -2.27
CA VAL A 16 12.90 14.33 -2.25
C VAL A 16 13.54 13.38 -1.22
N ILE A 17 13.02 13.36 0.01
CA ILE A 17 13.52 12.48 1.08
C ILE A 17 13.40 11.00 0.67
N ALA A 18 12.29 10.60 0.04
CA ALA A 18 12.10 9.22 -0.40
C ALA A 18 13.11 8.80 -1.49
N ILE A 19 13.47 9.70 -2.41
CA ILE A 19 14.48 9.44 -3.43
C ILE A 19 15.88 9.38 -2.81
N ALA A 20 16.22 10.34 -1.95
CA ALA A 20 17.52 10.36 -1.26
C ALA A 20 17.76 9.09 -0.44
N ARG A 21 16.75 8.62 0.32
CA ARG A 21 16.86 7.37 1.09
C ARG A 21 17.08 6.16 0.18
N LYS A 22 16.43 6.08 -0.99
CA LYS A 22 16.66 4.99 -1.97
C LYS A 22 18.08 5.00 -2.52
N LEU A 23 18.61 6.18 -2.87
CA LEU A 23 19.98 6.32 -3.38
C LEU A 23 21.01 5.95 -2.31
N LEU A 24 20.82 6.41 -1.06
CA LEU A 24 21.70 6.08 0.05
C LEU A 24 21.78 4.57 0.28
N THR A 25 20.64 3.88 0.35
CA THR A 25 20.60 2.42 0.55
C THR A 25 21.23 1.68 -0.63
N ALA A 26 20.97 2.13 -1.86
CA ALA A 26 21.60 1.55 -3.05
C ALA A 26 23.13 1.63 -3.00
N ILE A 27 23.67 2.81 -2.68
CA ILE A 27 25.13 3.04 -2.58
C ILE A 27 25.72 2.17 -1.48
N TRP A 28 25.07 2.10 -0.31
CA TRP A 28 25.53 1.27 0.79
C TRP A 28 25.62 -0.22 0.41
N HIS A 29 24.60 -0.78 -0.26
CA HIS A 29 24.64 -2.18 -0.69
C HIS A 29 25.76 -2.47 -1.71
N ILE A 30 25.99 -1.55 -2.65
CA ILE A 30 27.07 -1.69 -3.64
C ILE A 30 28.42 -1.71 -2.92
N LEU A 31 28.66 -0.76 -2.01
CA LEU A 31 29.95 -0.62 -1.34
C LEU A 31 30.21 -1.70 -0.30
N SER A 32 29.20 -2.10 0.48
CA SER A 32 29.37 -3.01 1.61
C SER A 32 29.23 -4.48 1.23
N LYS A 33 28.40 -4.81 0.23
CA LYS A 33 28.06 -6.21 -0.11
C LYS A 33 28.44 -6.60 -1.54
N ASN A 34 28.95 -5.66 -2.35
CA ASN A 34 29.20 -5.83 -3.78
C ASN A 34 27.97 -6.34 -4.56
N GLU A 35 26.77 -6.06 -4.03
CA GLU A 35 25.50 -6.42 -4.67
C GLU A 35 25.16 -5.35 -5.69
N VAL A 36 24.92 -5.75 -6.94
CA VAL A 36 24.48 -4.84 -8.00
C VAL A 36 23.10 -4.28 -7.63
N TYR A 37 22.95 -2.96 -7.76
CA TYR A 37 21.68 -2.29 -7.48
C TYR A 37 20.53 -2.89 -8.31
N SER A 38 19.52 -3.43 -7.61
CA SER A 38 18.30 -3.94 -8.22
C SER A 38 17.09 -3.08 -7.85
N ALA A 39 16.54 -2.36 -8.82
CA ALA A 39 15.34 -1.53 -8.65
C ALA A 39 14.10 -2.33 -8.23
N LYS A 40 14.10 -3.66 -8.43
CA LYS A 40 13.00 -4.57 -8.08
C LYS A 40 12.78 -4.64 -6.56
N LEU A 41 13.85 -4.59 -5.76
CA LEU A 41 13.80 -4.63 -4.29
C LEU A 41 13.01 -3.44 -3.71
N TYR A 42 13.08 -2.28 -4.36
CA TYR A 42 12.43 -1.05 -3.93
C TYR A 42 11.04 -0.82 -4.54
N ARG A 43 10.53 -1.82 -5.29
CA ARG A 43 9.20 -1.83 -5.89
C ARG A 43 8.21 -2.67 -5.07
N LYS A 44 8.57 -3.15 -3.87
CA LYS A 44 7.58 -3.61 -2.88
C LYS A 44 6.64 -2.43 -2.59
N ALA A 45 5.58 -2.36 -3.40
CA ALA A 45 4.36 -1.70 -3.03
C ALA A 45 3.93 -2.36 -1.74
N ASP A 46 3.41 -1.57 -0.81
CA ASP A 46 2.54 -2.04 0.25
C ASP A 46 1.37 -2.76 -0.43
N LYS A 47 1.59 -4.01 -0.84
CA LYS A 47 0.54 -4.86 -1.37
C LYS A 47 -0.38 -5.06 -0.17
N PRO A 48 -1.68 -4.72 -0.30
CA PRO A 48 -2.60 -5.11 0.74
C PRO A 48 -2.43 -6.62 0.99
N PRO A 49 -2.50 -7.08 2.25
CA PRO A 49 -2.35 -8.48 2.59
C PRO A 49 -3.16 -9.36 1.63
N ALA A 50 -2.53 -10.40 1.08
CA ALA A 50 -3.12 -11.24 0.03
C ALA A 50 -4.44 -11.90 0.48
N ALA A 51 -4.59 -12.12 1.79
CA ALA A 51 -5.84 -12.49 2.42
C ALA A 51 -5.98 -11.67 3.72
N ARG A 52 -7.17 -11.12 3.94
CA ARG A 52 -7.60 -10.61 5.25
C ARG A 52 -8.75 -11.47 5.69
N GLU A 53 -8.57 -12.20 6.77
CA GLU A 53 -9.67 -12.90 7.42
C GLU A 53 -10.54 -11.86 8.12
N LEU A 54 -11.85 -11.92 7.89
CA LEU A 54 -12.85 -11.07 8.54
C LEU A 54 -13.94 -11.98 9.07
N THR A 55 -14.40 -11.72 10.29
CA THR A 55 -15.60 -12.38 10.81
C THR A 55 -16.84 -11.79 10.15
N MET A 56 -17.94 -12.55 10.12
CA MET A 56 -19.20 -12.13 9.48
C MET A 56 -19.67 -10.77 9.99
N THR A 57 -19.64 -10.57 11.31
CA THR A 57 -20.01 -9.30 11.96
C THR A 57 -19.11 -8.16 11.50
N GLN A 58 -17.79 -8.38 11.45
CA GLN A 58 -16.85 -7.36 10.97
C GLN A 58 -17.08 -7.03 9.49
N ALA A 59 -17.44 -8.02 8.66
CA ALA A 59 -17.74 -7.80 7.25
C ALA A 59 -18.99 -6.91 7.08
N ILE A 60 -20.04 -7.20 7.83
CA ILE A 60 -21.28 -6.39 7.86
C ILE A 60 -20.98 -4.96 8.29
N THR A 61 -20.28 -4.76 9.41
CA THR A 61 -19.92 -3.41 9.89
C THR A 61 -19.04 -2.67 8.89
N PHE A 62 -18.08 -3.34 8.27
CA PHE A 62 -17.21 -2.76 7.26
C PHE A 62 -18.01 -2.29 6.04
N LEU A 63 -18.92 -3.11 5.52
CA LEU A 63 -19.73 -2.78 4.35
C LEU A 63 -20.69 -1.61 4.63
N ARG A 64 -21.33 -1.57 5.81
CA ARG A 64 -22.13 -0.40 6.23
C ARG A 64 -21.30 0.88 6.33
N SER A 65 -20.07 0.79 6.86
CA SER A 65 -19.15 1.96 6.91
C SER A 65 -18.79 2.51 5.52
N LYS A 66 -18.97 1.70 4.47
CA LYS A 66 -18.77 2.07 3.07
C LYS A 66 -20.05 2.49 2.36
N GLY A 67 -21.19 2.51 3.05
CA GLY A 67 -22.48 2.94 2.52
C GLY A 67 -23.27 1.86 1.78
N PHE A 68 -22.91 0.58 1.94
CA PHE A 68 -23.70 -0.51 1.38
C PHE A 68 -24.86 -0.87 2.31
N LEU A 69 -26.04 -1.05 1.72
CA LEU A 69 -27.21 -1.63 2.38
C LEU A 69 -27.17 -3.13 2.11
N ILE A 70 -27.14 -3.92 3.18
CA ILE A 70 -27.07 -5.37 3.09
C ILE A 70 -28.51 -5.86 3.13
N LEU A 71 -28.93 -6.52 2.04
CA LEU A 71 -30.24 -7.14 1.90
C LEU A 71 -30.03 -8.64 2.02
N ASP A 72 -30.78 -9.28 2.92
CA ASP A 72 -30.77 -10.73 3.01
C ASP A 72 -31.84 -11.28 2.06
N GLU A 73 -31.42 -12.00 1.01
CA GLU A 73 -32.32 -12.49 -0.05
C GLU A 73 -33.33 -13.52 0.47
N GLU A 74 -33.08 -14.16 1.62
CA GLU A 74 -34.00 -15.13 2.23
C GLU A 74 -35.05 -14.50 3.17
N SER A 75 -34.85 -13.25 3.62
CA SER A 75 -35.71 -12.65 4.66
C SER A 75 -36.41 -11.36 4.22
N GLY A 76 -35.94 -10.68 3.16
CA GLY A 76 -36.51 -9.41 2.71
C GLY A 76 -36.38 -8.26 3.72
N GLU A 77 -35.66 -8.47 4.83
CA GLU A 77 -35.37 -7.45 5.82
C GLU A 77 -33.98 -6.85 5.58
N VAL A 78 -33.92 -5.52 5.68
CA VAL A 78 -32.66 -4.77 5.60
C VAL A 78 -31.93 -4.98 6.92
N LEU A 79 -30.75 -5.64 6.87
CA LEU A 79 -29.94 -5.87 8.06
C LEU A 79 -29.15 -4.63 8.44
#